data_AF-A0A3M1YN92-F1
#
_entry.id   AF-A0A3M1YN92-F1
#
_cell.length_a   1.000
_cell.length_b   1.000
_cell.length_c   1.000
_cell.angle_alpha   90.00
_cell.angle_beta   90.00
_cell.angle_gamma   90.00
#
_symmetry.space_group_name_H-M   'P 1'
#
loop_
_entity.id
_entity.type
_entity.pdbx_description
1 polymer ?
#
loop_
_entity_poly.entity_id
_entity_poly.type
_entity_poly.pdbx_seq_one_letter_code
_entity_poly.pdbx_strand_id
1 'polypeptide(L)' 'VIYVAGQAKSHCVLETVASLVRHMGEDSGTLSRIHLLTDCMSSVVHPEIDFEAIANETFARFAEHGVQLVTSTDPIAS' A
#
# COMPACT_ATOMS: atom_id res chain seq x y z
N VAL A 1 10.89 -8.59 -5.93
CA VAL A 1 9.87 -7.97 -5.04
C VAL A 1 10.18 -6.49 -4.85
N ILE A 2 9.18 -5.64 -4.64
CA ILE A 2 9.29 -4.21 -4.37
C ILE A 2 8.61 -3.94 -3.04
N TYR A 3 9.37 -3.44 -2.06
CA TYR A 3 8.82 -3.00 -0.78
C TYR A 3 8.55 -1.49 -0.82
N VAL A 4 7.38 -1.09 -0.34
CA VAL A 4 6.94 0.30 -0.28
C VAL A 4 6.66 0.66 1.18
N ALA A 5 7.32 1.73 1.64
CA ALA A 5 7.17 2.38 2.94
C ALA A 5 7.41 3.88 2.76
N GLY A 6 6.99 4.70 3.72
CA GLY A 6 7.24 6.15 3.67
C GLY A 6 6.09 7.00 4.20
N GLN A 7 6.14 8.30 3.89
CA GLN A 7 5.22 9.30 4.40
C GLN A 7 4.69 10.23 3.29
N ALA A 8 3.44 10.66 3.34
CA ALA A 8 2.37 10.13 4.20
C ALA A 8 1.72 8.89 3.56
N LYS A 9 1.31 7.93 4.39
CA LYS A 9 0.52 6.76 3.99
C LYS A 9 -0.66 7.15 3.11
N SER A 10 -1.42 8.16 3.55
CA SER A 10 -2.65 8.63 2.92
C SER A 10 -2.49 9.53 1.69
N HIS A 11 -1.26 9.87 1.30
CA HIS A 11 -1.01 10.83 0.20
C HIS A 11 0.03 10.28 -0.77
N CYS A 12 1.31 10.60 -0.57
CA CYS A 12 2.39 10.23 -1.49
C CYS A 12 2.50 8.72 -1.66
N VAL A 13 2.38 7.95 -0.58
CA VAL A 13 2.43 6.48 -0.65
C VAL A 13 1.20 5.95 -1.38
N LEU A 14 0.00 6.35 -0.93
CA LEU A 14 -1.27 5.93 -1.53
C LEU A 14 -1.31 6.19 -3.04
N GLU A 15 -0.98 7.41 -3.46
CA GLU A 15 -1.03 7.81 -4.88
C GLU A 15 0.02 7.08 -5.72
N THR A 16 1.23 6.87 -5.18
CA THR A 16 2.27 6.10 -5.88
C THR A 16 1.80 4.67 -6.12
N VAL A 17 1.26 4.01 -5.10
CA VAL A 17 0.78 2.62 -5.22
C VAL A 17 -0.44 2.55 -6.13
N ALA A 18 -1.37 3.48 -6.02
CA ALA A 18 -2.52 3.57 -6.91
C ALA A 18 -2.07 3.73 -8.37
N SER A 19 -1.04 4.52 -8.63
CA SER A 19 -0.46 4.68 -9.97
C SER A 19 0.19 3.40 -10.47
N LEU A 20 0.89 2.65 -9.61
CA LEU A 20 1.47 1.35 -9.97
C LEU A 20 0.37 0.34 -10.32
N VAL A 21 -0.65 0.21 -9.48
CA VAL A 21 -1.80 -0.68 -9.71
C VAL A 21 -2.50 -0.34 -11.02
N ARG A 22 -2.76 0.95 -11.27
CA ARG A 22 -3.36 1.43 -12.53
C ARG A 22 -2.51 1.09 -13.76
N HIS A 23 -1.18 1.22 -13.67
CA HIS A 23 -0.29 1.01 -14.80
C HIS A 23 -0.05 -0.48 -15.10
N MET A 24 0.01 -1.31 -14.05
CA MET A 24 0.28 -2.75 -14.17
C MET A 24 -0.97 -3.54 -14.56
N GLY A 25 -2.17 -2.96 -14.42
CA GLY A 25 -3.45 -3.61 -14.75
C GLY A 25 -3.80 -4.72 -13.76
N GLU A 26 -4.86 -5.49 -14.06
CA GLU A 26 -5.33 -6.60 -13.22
C GLU A 26 -4.48 -7.88 -13.33
N ASP A 27 -3.26 -7.80 -13.88
CA ASP A 27 -2.33 -8.93 -13.87
C ASP A 27 -1.81 -9.18 -12.45
N SER A 28 -2.54 -10.04 -11.73
CA SER A 28 -2.23 -10.47 -10.36
C SER A 28 -0.80 -10.96 -10.17
N GLY A 29 -0.19 -11.56 -11.21
CA GLY A 29 1.20 -12.02 -11.16
C GLY A 29 2.18 -10.87 -11.00
N THR A 30 1.89 -9.73 -11.62
CA THR A 30 2.73 -8.54 -11.57
C THR A 30 2.49 -7.73 -10.29
N LEU A 31 1.24 -7.63 -9.82
CA LEU A 31 0.87 -6.93 -8.58
C LEU A 31 1.35 -7.64 -7.31
N SER A 32 1.45 -8.96 -7.32
CA SER A 32 2.00 -9.75 -6.20
C SER A 32 3.44 -9.42 -5.82
N ARG A 33 4.17 -8.72 -6.70
CA ARG A 33 5.52 -8.24 -6.41
C ARG A 33 5.56 -6.98 -5.55
N ILE A 34 4.43 -6.30 -5.32
CA ILE A 34 4.35 -5.08 -4.50
C ILE A 34 4.00 -5.45 -3.07
N HIS A 35 4.86 -5.07 -2.13
CA HIS A 35 4.72 -5.34 -0.70
C HIS A 35 4.63 -4.01 0.05
N LEU A 36 3.48 -3.73 0.69
CA LEU A 36 3.26 -2.54 1.50
C LEU A 36 3.60 -2.84 2.97
N LEU A 37 4.57 -2.12 3.54
CA LEU A 37 4.94 -2.23 4.94
C LEU A 37 3.98 -1.42 5.82
N THR A 38 2.97 -2.10 6.35
CA THR A 38 1.83 -1.49 7.08
C THR A 38 2.21 -0.81 8.39
N ASP A 39 3.36 -1.18 8.97
CA ASP A 39 3.92 -0.67 10.23
C ASP A 39 5.02 0.38 10.03
N CYS A 40 5.36 0.71 8.77
CA CYS A 40 6.41 1.67 8.41
C CYS A 40 5.86 2.92 7.73
N MET A 41 4.62 3.31 8.06
CA MET A 41 3.91 4.44 7.48
C MET A 41 3.00 5.11 8.51
N SER A 42 2.63 6.37 8.26
CA SER A 42 1.59 7.06 9.01
C SER A 42 0.80 7.98 8.09
N SER A 43 -0.50 8.11 8.35
CA SER A 43 -1.37 9.04 7.63
C SER A 43 -1.28 10.45 8.21
N VAL A 44 -1.59 11.45 7.38
CA VAL A 44 -1.84 12.81 7.87
C VAL A 44 -3.07 12.78 8.79
N VAL A 45 -2.98 13.46 9.93
CA VAL A 45 -4.10 13.63 10.87
C VAL A 45 -4.93 14.84 10.47
N HIS A 46 -6.26 14.68 10.43
CA HIS A 46 -7.21 15.75 10.12
C HIS A 46 -8.38 15.72 11.11
N PRO A 47 -8.92 16.88 11.55
CA PRO A 47 -9.95 16.94 12.60
C PRO A 47 -11.28 16.26 12.22
N GLU A 48 -11.62 16.23 10.93
CA GLU A 48 -12.91 15.71 10.46
C GLU A 48 -12.79 14.48 9.55
N ILE A 49 -11.60 14.24 8.98
CA ILE A 49 -11.40 13.23 7.94
C ILE A 49 -10.46 12.17 8.47
N ASP A 50 -10.92 10.93 8.51
CA ASP A 50 -10.09 9.78 8.86
C ASP A 50 -9.30 9.30 7.64
N PHE A 51 -8.18 9.96 7.38
CA PHE A 51 -7.27 9.58 6.29
C PHE A 51 -6.61 8.22 6.51
N GLU A 52 -6.49 7.75 7.75
CA GLU A 52 -5.96 6.43 8.06
C GLU A 52 -6.95 5.35 7.61
N ALA A 53 -8.23 5.51 7.93
CA ALA A 53 -9.29 4.62 7.45
C ALA A 53 -9.36 4.59 5.92
N ILE A 54 -9.33 5.74 5.25
CA ILE A 54 -9.36 5.84 3.78
C ILE A 54 -8.16 5.11 3.15
N ALA A 55 -6.96 5.32 3.69
CA ALA A 55 -5.76 4.65 3.19
C ALA A 55 -5.82 3.14 3.40
N ASN A 56 -6.30 2.69 4.56
CA ASN A 56 -6.46 1.26 4.87
C ASN A 56 -7.49 0.57 3.97
N GLU A 57 -8.64 1.20 3.74
CA GLU A 57 -9.66 0.68 2.83
C GLU A 57 -9.10 0.53 1.41
N THR A 58 -8.35 1.53 0.95
CA THR A 58 -7.76 1.48 -0.39
C THR A 58 -6.66 0.42 -0.50
N PHE A 59 -5.82 0.27 0.52
CA PHE A 59 -4.82 -0.80 0.57
C PHE A 59 -5.45 -2.19 0.59
N ALA A 60 -6.56 -2.37 1.31
CA ALA A 60 -7.32 -3.62 1.28
C ALA A 60 -7.83 -3.94 -0.13
N ARG A 61 -8.37 -2.95 -0.85
CA ARG A 61 -8.75 -3.11 -2.26
C ARG A 61 -7.57 -3.48 -3.15
N PHE A 62 -6.39 -2.90 -2.95
CA PHE A 62 -5.19 -3.32 -3.70
C PHE A 62 -4.77 -4.75 -3.38
N ALA A 63 -4.96 -5.19 -2.14
CA ALA A 63 -4.67 -6.56 -1.74
C ALA A 63 -5.59 -7.59 -2.42
N GLU A 64 -6.86 -7.24 -2.63
CA GLU A 64 -7.79 -8.05 -3.45
C GLU A 64 -7.29 -8.26 -4.89
N HIS A 65 -6.48 -7.35 -5.41
CA HIS A 65 -5.89 -7.41 -6.75
C HIS A 65 -4.47 -8.01 -6.76
N GLY A 66 -3.97 -8.45 -5.60
CA GLY A 66 -2.72 -9.20 -5.47
C GLY A 66 -1.59 -8.46 -4.74
N VAL A 67 -1.73 -7.18 -4.39
CA VAL A 67 -0.71 -6.49 -3.58
C VAL A 67 -0.57 -7.14 -2.21
N GLN A 68 0.66 -7.30 -1.72
CA GLN A 68 0.91 -7.93 -0.43
C GLN A 68 0.95 -6.87 0.67
N LEU A 69 0.16 -7.05 1.73
CA LEU A 69 0.25 -6.26 2.96
C LEU A 69 1.11 -7.02 3.97
N VAL A 70 2.23 -6.43 4.37
CA VAL A 70 3.24 -7.05 5.23
C VAL A 70 3.67 -6.09 6.35
N THR A 71 4.43 -6.60 7.29
CA THR A 71 5.08 -5.86 8.38
C THR A 71 6.59 -5.88 8.21
N SER A 72 7.29 -4.96 8.87
CA SER A 72 8.76 -4.87 8.85
C SER A 72 9.46 -6.07 9.48
N THR A 73 8.71 -6.88 10.24
CA THR A 73 9.19 -8.10 10.88
C THR A 73 8.93 -9.37 10.07
N ASP A 74 8.16 -9.29 8.98
CA ASP A 74 7.95 -10.43 8.11
C ASP A 74 9.26 -10.78 7.35
N PRO A 75 9.51 -12.07 7.07
CA PRO A 75 10.68 -12.47 6.28
C PRO A 75 10.71 -11.79 4.91
N ILE A 76 11.91 -11.44 4.44
CA ILE A 76 12.08 -10.92 3.08
C ILE A 76 11.73 -12.02 2.08
N ALA A 77 10.79 -11.72 1.18
CA ALA A 77 10.44 -12.60 0.09
C ALA A 77 11.60 -12.67 -0.92
N SER A 78 12.04 -13.89 -1.24
CA SER A 78 13.11 -14.20 -2.21
C SER A 78 12.57 -14.32 -3.63
#